data_AF-A0A497PS65-F1
#
_entry.id   AF-A0A497PS65-F1
#
_cell.length_a   1.000
_cell.length_b   1.000
_cell.length_c   1.000
_cell.angle_alpha   90.00
_cell.angle_beta   90.00
_cell.angle_gamma   90.00
#
_symmetry.space_group_name_H-M   'P 1'
#
loop_
_entity.id
_entity.type
_entity.pdbx_description
1 polymer ?
#
loop_
_entity_poly.entity_id
_entity_poly.type
_entity_poly.pdbx_seq_one_letter_code
_entity_poly.pdbx_strand_id
1 'polypeptide(L)'
;MPKKRSKKEEERIGVFVCSCGSNIGGVVDVNKLAEDFKDYPGVAFSTWNMFTCSTEGQVRIAETIEEQGLTGVVIAACTPKLHEELFRDILEEKGLNRFRLAQANLREHDTWVHGDNPEKAQEVAYELIAGAIERAKRLEDIGFEDYPVEKKVMVVGAGIAGIQTALDLADKGIHVDLIERNVSIGGYMAKLEKTFPTLDCSMCILSPKLNAVERSKNIDIYTTTEVAEVERDFGNFKVTLTRKPRYVDIDKCNACGECLKVCPVLTPKHHDLGMSKRGAIYKPFPQAVPGAVAIEKLGHAACKVSCPAHVSCQGFIALTKAGKYEDALSLVREAIPFPGSLGRVCPALCEDECERGTYDKSVSIRNIHRWLHDHELETGKIEEVEPKIDKKQKVAVIGAGPAGISCALYLAQAGYPVTVFEKEKEAGGLLRWGIPEHRLPRD
;
A
#
# COMPACT_ATOMS: atom_id res chain seq x y z
N MET A 1 14.54 33.79 19.83
CA MET A 1 15.36 34.28 18.70
C MET A 1 16.75 34.62 19.21
N PRO A 2 17.81 33.87 18.83
CA PRO A 2 19.16 34.30 19.12
C PRO A 2 19.44 35.58 18.33
N LYS A 3 19.99 36.60 19.00
CA LYS A 3 20.30 37.91 18.41
C LYS A 3 21.34 37.71 17.31
N LYS A 4 21.00 38.04 16.05
CA LYS A 4 22.00 38.17 14.97
C LYS A 4 23.11 39.12 15.44
N ARG A 5 24.35 38.62 15.52
CA ARG A 5 25.53 39.46 15.79
C ARG A 5 25.68 40.49 14.67
N SER A 6 25.78 41.77 15.05
CA SER A 6 25.73 42.90 14.10
C SER A 6 27.12 43.40 13.64
N LYS A 7 28.19 42.61 13.79
CA LYS A 7 29.54 42.92 13.29
C LYS A 7 30.31 41.61 13.04
N LYS A 8 31.04 41.53 11.93
CA LYS A 8 32.01 40.46 11.65
C LYS A 8 33.15 40.60 12.67
N GLU A 9 33.02 39.91 13.80
CA GLU A 9 34.16 39.64 14.68
C GLU A 9 35.16 38.74 13.92
N GLU A 10 36.44 38.84 14.27
CA GLU A 10 37.47 37.97 13.72
C GLU A 10 37.16 36.51 14.09
N GLU A 11 37.09 35.63 13.09
CA GLU A 11 36.71 34.23 13.30
C GLU A 11 37.81 33.50 14.10
N ARG A 12 37.44 32.94 15.25
CA ARG A 12 38.31 32.21 16.18
C ARG A 12 37.88 30.76 16.25
N ILE A 13 38.50 29.91 15.43
CA ILE A 13 38.11 28.50 15.30
C ILE A 13 38.90 27.62 16.27
N GLY A 14 38.21 26.76 17.02
CA GLY A 14 38.83 25.70 17.81
C GLY A 14 38.81 24.36 17.09
N VAL A 15 39.95 23.72 16.91
CA VAL A 15 40.09 22.41 16.23
C VAL A 15 40.36 21.32 17.27
N PHE A 16 39.53 20.27 17.26
CA PHE A 16 39.68 19.11 18.14
C PHE A 16 39.80 17.82 17.33
N VAL A 17 40.98 17.21 17.34
CA VAL A 17 41.26 15.96 16.63
C VAL A 17 41.02 14.77 17.55
N CYS A 18 40.20 13.81 17.14
CA CYS A 18 39.86 12.63 17.93
C CYS A 18 40.76 11.46 17.56
N SER A 19 41.35 10.79 18.55
CA SER A 19 42.04 9.52 18.35
C SER A 19 41.08 8.33 18.18
N CYS A 20 39.93 8.37 18.86
CA CYS A 20 38.95 7.28 18.91
C CYS A 20 39.61 5.92 19.27
N GLY A 21 40.54 5.97 20.23
CA GLY A 21 41.41 4.85 20.54
C GLY A 21 42.34 4.52 19.37
N SER A 22 42.29 3.28 18.88
CA SER A 22 43.07 2.86 17.71
C SER A 22 42.33 3.08 16.38
N ASN A 23 41.07 3.53 16.39
CA ASN A 23 40.28 3.65 15.15
C ASN A 23 40.79 4.77 14.25
N ILE A 24 41.19 5.92 14.82
CA ILE A 24 41.81 7.02 14.07
C ILE A 24 43.30 7.08 14.40
N GLY A 25 43.64 7.20 15.70
CA GLY A 25 45.03 7.34 16.15
C GLY A 25 45.92 6.11 15.95
N GLY A 26 45.34 4.97 15.55
CA GLY A 26 46.12 3.79 15.14
C GLY A 26 46.58 3.82 13.68
N VAL A 27 46.02 4.72 12.86
CA VAL A 27 46.33 4.85 11.43
C VAL A 27 46.95 6.21 11.12
N VAL A 28 46.46 7.29 11.73
CA VAL A 28 46.99 8.65 11.54
C VAL A 28 47.56 9.20 12.84
N ASP A 29 48.59 10.02 12.73
CA ASP A 29 49.18 10.74 13.85
C ASP A 29 48.33 11.98 14.20
N VAL A 30 47.45 11.80 15.16
CA VAL A 30 46.55 12.85 15.67
C VAL A 30 47.29 13.95 16.45
N ASN A 31 48.46 13.67 17.03
CA ASN A 31 49.27 14.70 17.68
C ASN A 31 49.81 15.65 16.62
N LYS A 32 50.38 15.08 15.56
CA LYS A 32 50.89 15.85 14.43
C LYS A 32 49.79 16.68 13.78
N LEU A 33 48.62 16.10 13.49
CA LEU A 33 47.48 16.85 12.95
C LEU A 33 47.11 18.02 13.87
N ALA A 34 46.98 17.80 15.18
CA ALA A 34 46.66 18.88 16.10
C ALA A 34 47.73 19.99 16.13
N GLU A 35 49.02 19.64 16.04
CA GLU A 35 50.12 20.61 15.99
C GLU A 35 50.10 21.41 14.69
N ASP A 36 49.95 20.73 13.54
CA ASP A 36 49.97 21.34 12.21
C ASP A 36 48.87 22.42 12.04
N PHE A 37 47.76 22.29 12.77
CA PHE A 37 46.64 23.24 12.72
C PHE A 37 46.72 24.39 13.73
N LYS A 38 47.70 24.45 14.64
CA LYS A 38 47.82 25.57 15.61
C LYS A 38 48.04 26.93 14.94
N ASP A 39 48.88 26.95 13.91
CA ASP A 39 49.23 28.17 13.16
C ASP A 39 48.40 28.33 11.88
N TYR A 40 47.39 27.49 11.66
CA TYR A 40 46.55 27.57 10.47
C TYR A 40 45.70 28.84 10.50
N PRO A 41 45.62 29.63 9.41
CA PRO A 41 44.91 30.91 9.42
C PRO A 41 43.47 30.77 9.95
N GLY A 42 43.09 31.59 10.93
CA GLY A 42 41.76 31.59 11.55
C GLY A 42 41.51 30.51 12.62
N VAL A 43 42.50 29.65 12.90
CA VAL A 43 42.47 28.76 14.06
C VAL A 43 43.02 29.52 15.28
N ALA A 44 42.24 29.56 16.35
CA ALA A 44 42.62 30.16 17.62
C ALA A 44 43.16 29.12 18.61
N PHE A 45 42.75 27.85 18.46
CA PHE A 45 43.18 26.75 19.32
C PHE A 45 43.10 25.43 18.55
N SER A 46 44.10 24.57 18.71
CA SER A 46 44.09 23.22 18.14
C SER A 46 44.62 22.21 19.16
N THR A 47 43.91 21.10 19.35
CA THR A 47 44.32 20.01 20.23
C THR A 47 43.79 18.67 19.77
N TRP A 48 44.22 17.59 20.43
CA TRP A 48 43.66 16.27 20.25
C TRP A 48 43.18 15.66 21.57
N ASN A 49 42.22 14.74 21.47
CA ASN A 49 41.65 13.97 22.58
C ASN A 49 41.65 12.48 22.25
N MET A 50 41.79 11.63 23.29
CA MET A 50 41.63 10.18 23.11
C MET A 50 40.22 9.83 22.62
N PHE A 51 39.20 10.37 23.27
CA PHE A 51 37.80 10.22 22.91
C PHE A 51 37.07 11.57 22.99
N THR A 52 36.91 12.25 21.87
CA THR A 52 36.29 13.59 21.86
C THR A 52 34.81 13.58 22.31
N CYS A 53 34.09 12.47 22.13
CA CYS A 53 32.70 12.32 22.57
C CYS A 53 32.54 11.85 24.03
N SER A 54 33.63 11.50 24.73
CA SER A 54 33.55 11.13 26.15
C SER A 54 33.21 12.35 26.99
N THR A 55 32.70 12.15 28.21
CA THR A 55 32.42 13.25 29.15
C THR A 55 33.61 14.20 29.32
N GLU A 56 34.82 13.66 29.44
CA GLU A 56 36.04 14.47 29.53
C GLU A 56 36.29 15.29 28.25
N GLY A 57 36.08 14.67 27.07
CA GLY A 57 36.19 15.36 25.79
C GLY A 57 35.17 16.48 25.63
N GLN A 58 33.93 16.25 26.09
CA GLN A 58 32.84 17.24 26.05
C GLN A 58 33.15 18.43 26.97
N VAL A 59 33.55 18.16 28.22
CA VAL A 59 33.95 19.20 29.18
C VAL A 59 35.10 20.02 28.60
N ARG A 60 36.12 19.38 28.03
CA ARG A 60 37.26 20.06 27.43
C ARG A 60 36.84 20.98 26.29
N ILE A 61 35.94 20.55 25.40
CA ILE A 61 35.41 21.41 24.34
C ILE A 61 34.71 22.62 24.96
N ALA A 62 33.82 22.37 25.93
CA ALA A 62 33.00 23.38 26.56
C ALA A 62 33.83 24.47 27.29
N GLU A 63 34.84 24.06 28.05
CA GLU A 63 35.78 24.96 28.73
C GLU A 63 36.61 25.76 27.73
N THR A 64 37.13 25.09 26.68
CA THR A 64 37.95 25.75 25.65
C THR A 64 37.15 26.83 24.89
N ILE A 65 35.86 26.61 24.62
CA ILE A 65 34.99 27.59 23.97
C ILE A 65 34.97 28.91 24.76
N GLU A 66 34.83 28.82 26.09
CA GLU A 66 34.80 29.98 26.98
C GLU A 66 36.19 30.60 27.14
N GLU A 67 37.21 29.79 27.44
CA GLU A 67 38.57 30.26 27.74
C GLU A 67 39.25 30.93 26.53
N GLN A 68 39.05 30.38 25.33
CA GLN A 68 39.69 30.88 24.11
C GLN A 68 38.79 31.85 23.33
N GLY A 69 37.56 32.10 23.80
CA GLY A 69 36.57 32.96 23.13
C GLY A 69 36.31 32.50 21.70
N LEU A 70 36.01 31.22 21.51
CA LEU A 70 35.84 30.62 20.18
C LEU A 70 34.53 31.09 19.52
N THR A 71 34.58 31.38 18.22
CA THR A 71 33.41 31.73 17.39
C THR A 71 32.95 30.58 16.48
N GLY A 72 33.75 29.52 16.40
CA GLY A 72 33.44 28.31 15.65
C GLY A 72 34.26 27.12 16.14
N VAL A 73 33.74 25.91 15.92
CA VAL A 73 34.39 24.68 16.36
C VAL A 73 34.49 23.69 15.20
N VAL A 74 35.67 23.12 15.03
CA VAL A 74 35.95 22.02 14.11
C VAL A 74 36.23 20.76 14.94
N ILE A 75 35.41 19.72 14.74
CA ILE A 75 35.64 18.41 15.35
C ILE A 75 36.08 17.44 14.25
N ALA A 76 37.32 16.96 14.33
CA ALA A 76 37.88 15.99 13.40
C ALA A 76 37.83 14.60 14.03
N ALA A 77 36.79 13.83 13.69
CA ALA A 77 36.45 12.59 14.40
C ALA A 77 35.65 11.62 13.49
N CYS A 78 34.51 11.12 13.99
CA CYS A 78 33.59 10.26 13.25
C CYS A 78 32.58 11.07 12.41
N THR A 79 31.75 10.36 11.66
CA THR A 79 30.68 10.92 10.85
C THR A 79 29.73 11.86 11.62
N PRO A 80 29.30 12.98 11.00
CA PRO A 80 28.28 13.85 11.58
C PRO A 80 26.94 13.12 11.80
N LYS A 81 26.63 12.06 11.04
CA LYS A 81 25.41 11.27 11.25
C LYS A 81 25.31 10.63 12.64
N LEU A 82 26.44 10.51 13.35
CA LEU A 82 26.50 9.86 14.65
C LEU A 82 26.49 10.86 15.81
N HIS A 83 27.38 11.85 15.80
CA HIS A 83 27.62 12.73 16.95
C HIS A 83 27.47 14.22 16.66
N GLU A 84 26.97 14.64 15.48
CA GLU A 84 26.79 16.07 15.18
C GLU A 84 25.88 16.75 16.21
N GLU A 85 24.74 16.13 16.55
CA GLU A 85 23.80 16.68 17.53
C GLU A 85 24.42 16.77 18.93
N LEU A 86 25.20 15.78 19.35
CA LEU A 86 25.93 15.82 20.62
C LEU A 86 26.86 17.04 20.69
N PHE A 87 27.68 17.27 19.66
CA PHE A 87 28.60 18.41 19.67
C PHE A 87 27.87 19.74 19.54
N ARG A 88 26.79 19.78 18.77
CA ARG A 88 25.91 20.96 18.65
C ARG A 88 25.33 21.38 20.00
N ASP A 89 24.88 20.43 20.80
CA ASP A 89 24.32 20.70 22.13
C ASP A 89 25.39 21.28 23.07
N ILE A 90 26.63 20.80 23.02
CA ILE A 90 27.77 21.36 23.79
C ILE A 90 28.04 22.83 23.43
N LEU A 91 28.03 23.15 22.13
CA LEU A 91 28.19 24.53 21.66
C LEU A 91 27.07 25.42 22.20
N GLU A 92 25.82 24.94 22.11
CA GLU A 92 24.63 25.68 22.53
C GLU A 92 24.59 25.93 24.04
N GLU A 93 24.99 24.94 24.86
CA GLU A 93 25.15 25.09 26.31
C GLU A 93 26.13 26.21 26.70
N LYS A 94 27.15 26.43 25.88
CA LYS A 94 28.16 27.49 26.06
C LYS A 94 27.83 28.79 25.32
N GLY A 95 26.61 28.92 24.81
CA GLY A 95 26.12 30.14 24.17
C GLY A 95 26.67 30.38 22.77
N LEU A 96 27.37 29.41 22.17
CA LEU A 96 27.74 29.44 20.77
C LEU A 96 26.59 28.88 19.93
N ASN A 97 26.32 29.50 18.77
CA ASN A 97 25.27 28.98 17.90
C ASN A 97 25.65 27.57 17.41
N ARG A 98 24.77 26.59 17.61
CA ARG A 98 25.01 25.17 17.25
C ARG A 98 25.43 24.97 15.79
N PHE A 99 25.02 25.85 14.88
CA PHE A 99 25.40 25.79 13.46
C PHE A 99 26.80 26.35 13.17
N ARG A 100 27.57 26.75 14.20
CA ARG A 100 29.00 27.08 14.13
C ARG A 100 29.92 25.86 14.29
N LEU A 101 29.37 24.66 14.21
CA LEU A 101 30.10 23.40 14.16
C LEU A 101 30.42 23.01 12.72
N ALA A 102 31.68 22.66 12.44
CA ALA A 102 32.06 21.88 11.28
C ALA A 102 32.70 20.55 11.73
N GLN A 103 32.34 19.45 11.06
CA GLN A 103 32.96 18.14 11.34
C GLN A 103 33.78 17.65 10.15
N ALA A 104 35.01 17.23 10.45
CA ALA A 104 35.85 16.46 9.53
C ALA A 104 35.73 14.98 9.90
N ASN A 105 35.21 14.16 8.97
CA ASN A 105 35.04 12.73 9.19
C ASN A 105 36.34 12.00 8.87
N LEU A 106 37.16 11.78 9.90
CA LEU A 106 38.44 11.08 9.79
C LEU A 106 38.29 9.57 9.96
N ARG A 107 37.16 9.06 10.48
CA ARG A 107 37.00 7.62 10.74
C ARG A 107 36.39 6.90 9.56
N GLU A 108 35.10 7.09 9.30
CA GLU A 108 34.39 6.34 8.26
C GLU A 108 34.83 6.72 6.84
N HIS A 109 35.32 7.94 6.64
CA HIS A 109 35.73 8.42 5.31
C HIS A 109 37.25 8.44 5.10
N ASP A 110 38.04 7.99 6.09
CA ASP A 110 39.49 8.01 5.98
C ASP A 110 40.16 6.81 6.68
N THR A 111 40.35 6.81 7.99
CA THR A 111 41.18 5.78 8.65
C THR A 111 40.63 4.36 8.54
N TRP A 112 39.32 4.16 8.47
CA TRP A 112 38.73 2.82 8.25
C TRP A 112 38.88 2.33 6.81
N VAL A 113 39.11 3.22 5.85
CA VAL A 113 39.20 2.88 4.41
C VAL A 113 40.62 2.98 3.86
N HIS A 114 41.54 3.64 4.58
CA HIS A 114 42.97 3.78 4.25
C HIS A 114 43.88 3.14 5.31
N GLY A 115 43.38 2.17 6.09
CA GLY A 115 44.16 1.53 7.16
C GLY A 115 45.42 0.80 6.67
N ASP A 116 45.48 0.42 5.40
CA ASP A 116 46.63 -0.18 4.72
C ASP A 116 47.62 0.84 4.15
N ASN A 117 47.26 2.12 4.11
CA ASN A 117 48.11 3.22 3.65
C ASN A 117 48.07 4.43 4.61
N PRO A 118 48.77 4.34 5.76
CA PRO A 118 48.81 5.40 6.77
C PRO A 118 49.30 6.76 6.26
N GLU A 119 50.27 6.78 5.34
CA GLU A 119 50.76 8.03 4.75
C GLU A 119 49.65 8.74 3.98
N LYS A 120 48.90 7.99 3.15
CA LYS A 120 47.76 8.55 2.43
C LYS A 120 46.63 8.96 3.37
N ALA A 121 46.35 8.17 4.40
CA ALA A 121 45.36 8.53 5.42
C ALA A 121 45.74 9.85 6.12
N GLN A 122 47.01 10.04 6.47
CA GLN A 122 47.50 11.29 7.08
C GLN A 122 47.27 12.51 6.17
N GLU A 123 47.59 12.39 4.87
CA GLU A 123 47.35 13.46 3.89
C GLU A 123 45.86 13.79 3.78
N VAL A 124 45.01 12.77 3.64
CA VAL A 124 43.56 12.93 3.52
C VAL A 124 42.98 13.55 4.79
N ALA A 125 43.41 13.11 5.97
CA ALA A 125 42.97 13.67 7.24
C ALA A 125 43.29 15.16 7.35
N TYR A 126 44.50 15.57 6.95
CA TYR A 126 44.89 16.98 6.92
C TYR A 126 43.96 17.79 6.01
N GLU A 127 43.75 17.34 4.76
CA GLU A 127 42.90 18.04 3.80
C GLU A 127 41.44 18.13 4.28
N LEU A 128 40.92 17.07 4.92
CA LEU A 128 39.57 17.06 5.50
C LEU A 128 39.43 18.09 6.65
N ILE A 129 40.43 18.20 7.53
CA ILE A 129 40.44 19.20 8.61
C ILE A 129 40.54 20.61 8.03
N ALA A 130 41.46 20.83 7.10
CA ALA A 130 41.65 22.12 6.44
C ALA A 130 40.35 22.59 5.76
N GLY A 131 39.69 21.69 5.00
CA GLY A 131 38.39 21.95 4.39
C GLY A 131 37.29 22.26 5.42
N ALA A 132 37.28 21.56 6.56
CA ALA A 132 36.32 21.83 7.65
C ALA A 132 36.56 23.19 8.32
N ILE A 133 37.81 23.60 8.52
CA ILE A 133 38.17 24.93 9.02
C ILE A 133 37.70 26.02 8.04
N GLU A 134 37.98 25.86 6.75
CA GLU A 134 37.50 26.79 5.72
C GLU A 134 35.97 26.89 5.68
N ARG A 135 35.28 25.77 5.87
CA ARG A 135 33.82 25.77 6.03
C ARG A 135 33.40 26.53 7.29
N ALA A 136 34.04 26.28 8.43
CA ALA A 136 33.72 26.90 9.71
C ALA A 136 33.82 28.43 9.67
N LYS A 137 34.81 28.99 8.96
CA LYS A 137 34.95 30.45 8.73
C LYS A 137 33.76 31.11 8.03
N ARG A 138 32.93 30.30 7.35
CA ARG A 138 31.80 30.76 6.52
C ARG A 138 30.45 30.36 7.12
N LEU A 139 30.44 29.66 8.26
CA LEU A 139 29.19 29.31 8.94
C LEU A 139 28.54 30.57 9.51
N GLU A 140 27.21 30.58 9.58
CA GLU A 140 26.42 31.68 10.09
C GLU A 140 25.54 31.21 11.24
N ASP A 141 25.08 32.16 12.05
CA ASP A 141 24.14 31.87 13.13
C ASP A 141 22.74 31.66 12.52
N ILE A 142 22.24 30.43 12.60
CA ILE A 142 20.90 30.05 12.15
C ILE A 142 20.02 29.77 13.37
N GLY A 143 18.71 30.07 13.27
CA GLY A 143 17.72 29.80 14.31
C GLY A 143 16.72 28.72 13.91
N PHE A 144 15.90 28.30 14.86
CA PHE A 144 14.76 27.42 14.61
C PHE A 144 13.48 28.22 14.39
N GLU A 145 12.57 27.62 13.62
CA GLU A 145 11.18 28.04 13.49
C GLU A 145 10.29 26.97 14.10
N ASP A 146 9.34 27.38 14.92
CA ASP A 146 8.36 26.48 15.54
C ASP A 146 7.19 26.26 14.58
N TYR A 147 6.83 25.00 14.39
CA TYR A 147 5.68 24.60 13.56
C TYR A 147 4.67 23.81 14.41
N PRO A 148 3.36 24.06 14.26
CA PRO A 148 2.35 23.29 14.97
C PRO A 148 2.31 21.85 14.44
N VAL A 149 2.30 20.87 15.35
CA VAL A 149 2.19 19.44 15.02
C VAL A 149 0.79 18.93 15.38
N GLU A 150 0.13 18.29 14.43
CA GLU A 150 -1.15 17.63 14.67
C GLU A 150 -0.98 16.44 15.62
N LYS A 151 -1.83 16.34 16.65
CA LYS A 151 -1.79 15.24 17.63
C LYS A 151 -2.47 13.97 17.09
N LYS A 152 -2.00 13.51 15.94
CA LYS A 152 -2.53 12.36 15.22
C LYS A 152 -1.38 11.54 14.65
N VAL A 153 -1.50 10.22 14.71
CA VAL A 153 -0.48 9.30 14.20
C VAL A 153 -1.11 8.34 13.19
N MET A 154 -0.39 8.05 12.10
CA MET A 154 -0.75 6.97 11.19
C MET A 154 0.19 5.79 11.41
N VAL A 155 -0.37 4.60 11.61
CA VAL A 155 0.38 3.35 11.72
C VAL A 155 0.12 2.51 10.47
N VAL A 156 1.20 2.20 9.74
CA VAL A 156 1.12 1.43 8.49
C VAL A 156 1.45 -0.04 8.76
N GLY A 157 0.46 -0.91 8.57
CA GLY A 157 0.55 -2.35 8.78
C GLY A 157 -0.03 -2.77 10.12
N ALA A 158 -1.11 -3.53 10.10
CA ALA A 158 -1.84 -3.94 11.29
C ALA A 158 -1.51 -5.39 11.72
N GLY A 159 -0.22 -5.73 11.71
CA GLY A 159 0.30 -6.91 12.41
C GLY A 159 0.42 -6.64 13.91
N ILE A 160 0.97 -7.60 14.67
CA ILE A 160 1.12 -7.47 16.14
C ILE A 160 1.87 -6.20 16.56
N ALA A 161 2.89 -5.79 15.79
CA ALA A 161 3.65 -4.57 16.04
C ALA A 161 2.77 -3.31 15.89
N GLY A 162 2.13 -3.13 14.74
CA GLY A 162 1.27 -1.96 14.51
C GLY A 162 0.04 -1.92 15.39
N ILE A 163 -0.55 -3.08 15.70
CA ILE A 163 -1.63 -3.21 16.69
C ILE A 163 -1.16 -2.71 18.06
N GLN A 164 0.02 -3.13 18.53
CA GLN A 164 0.54 -2.67 19.82
C GLN A 164 0.82 -1.17 19.81
N THR A 165 1.47 -0.66 18.77
CA THR A 165 1.73 0.78 18.61
C THR A 165 0.44 1.58 18.64
N ALA A 166 -0.60 1.14 17.94
CA ALA A 166 -1.88 1.82 17.93
C ALA A 166 -2.55 1.84 19.31
N LEU A 167 -2.53 0.72 20.04
CA LEU A 167 -3.08 0.64 21.40
C LEU A 167 -2.32 1.54 22.38
N ASP A 168 -0.99 1.49 22.39
CA ASP A 168 -0.16 2.28 23.31
C ASP A 168 -0.34 3.80 23.08
N LEU A 169 -0.54 4.23 21.83
CA LEU A 169 -0.81 5.62 21.49
C LEU A 169 -2.25 6.02 21.86
N ALA A 170 -3.22 5.15 21.58
CA ALA A 170 -4.62 5.37 21.92
C ALA A 170 -4.86 5.49 23.43
N ASP A 171 -4.15 4.69 24.23
CA ASP A 171 -4.18 4.72 25.71
C ASP A 171 -3.61 6.04 26.27
N LYS A 172 -2.71 6.68 25.52
CA LYS A 172 -2.19 8.04 25.81
C LYS A 172 -3.08 9.15 25.27
N GLY A 173 -4.24 8.82 24.70
CA GLY A 173 -5.18 9.78 24.14
C GLY A 173 -4.75 10.37 22.80
N ILE A 174 -3.81 9.73 22.10
CA ILE A 174 -3.39 10.12 20.74
C ILE A 174 -4.27 9.36 19.74
N HIS A 175 -4.87 10.07 18.80
CA HIS A 175 -5.70 9.46 17.77
C HIS A 175 -4.83 8.76 16.72
N VAL A 176 -5.23 7.56 16.30
CA VAL A 176 -4.47 6.70 15.40
C VAL A 176 -5.28 6.27 14.18
N ASP A 177 -4.77 6.54 12.99
CA ASP A 177 -5.22 5.87 11.76
C ASP A 177 -4.41 4.58 11.57
N LEU A 178 -5.05 3.41 11.65
CA LEU A 178 -4.41 2.11 11.46
C LEU A 178 -4.68 1.58 10.04
N ILE A 179 -3.66 1.60 9.19
CA ILE A 179 -3.75 1.23 7.77
C ILE A 179 -3.37 -0.24 7.58
N GLU A 180 -4.24 -1.02 6.94
CA GLU A 180 -4.02 -2.43 6.63
C GLU A 180 -4.40 -2.77 5.18
N ARG A 181 -3.45 -3.35 4.45
CA ARG A 181 -3.64 -3.73 3.04
C ARG A 181 -4.61 -4.89 2.84
N ASN A 182 -4.70 -5.79 3.81
CA ASN A 182 -5.59 -6.94 3.78
C ASN A 182 -7.01 -6.55 4.25
N VAL A 183 -7.95 -7.47 4.05
CA VAL A 183 -9.34 -7.30 4.52
C VAL A 183 -9.49 -7.46 6.05
N SER A 184 -8.42 -7.80 6.77
CA SER A 184 -8.42 -7.97 8.23
C SER A 184 -7.05 -7.60 8.81
N ILE A 185 -7.08 -7.03 10.01
CA ILE A 185 -5.91 -6.86 10.87
C ILE A 185 -5.48 -8.22 11.49
N GLY A 186 -4.27 -8.29 12.05
CA GLY A 186 -3.69 -9.46 12.72
C GLY A 186 -2.37 -9.95 12.12
N GLY A 187 -2.10 -9.62 10.85
CA GLY A 187 -0.85 -9.92 10.16
C GLY A 187 -0.50 -11.41 10.13
N TYR A 188 0.79 -11.72 10.15
CA TYR A 188 1.28 -13.09 10.06
C TYR A 188 1.01 -13.91 11.33
N MET A 189 0.96 -13.25 12.49
CA MET A 189 0.69 -13.92 13.77
C MET A 189 -0.66 -14.62 13.77
N ALA A 190 -1.67 -14.08 13.09
CA ALA A 190 -2.98 -14.71 12.93
C ALA A 190 -2.95 -16.03 12.14
N LYS A 191 -1.86 -16.33 11.40
CA LYS A 191 -1.67 -17.58 10.66
C LYS A 191 -0.94 -18.65 11.47
N LEU A 192 -0.30 -18.27 12.57
CA LEU A 192 0.47 -19.20 13.39
C LEU A 192 -0.48 -20.02 14.26
N GLU A 193 -0.13 -21.27 14.53
CA GLU A 193 -0.85 -22.06 15.54
C GLU A 193 -0.37 -21.68 16.95
N LYS A 194 0.97 -21.72 17.15
CA LYS A 194 1.62 -21.44 18.44
C LYS A 194 2.75 -20.43 18.32
N THR A 195 3.11 -19.81 19.44
CA THR A 195 4.21 -18.85 19.52
C THR A 195 5.28 -19.30 20.51
N PHE A 196 6.53 -19.42 20.06
CA PHE A 196 7.67 -19.69 20.94
C PHE A 196 8.01 -18.46 21.79
N PRO A 197 8.65 -18.62 22.96
CA PRO A 197 9.07 -19.88 23.58
C PRO A 197 7.99 -20.57 24.42
N THR A 198 6.89 -19.88 24.75
CA THR A 198 5.86 -20.40 25.67
C THR A 198 4.96 -21.46 25.06
N LEU A 199 4.91 -21.55 23.72
CA LEU A 199 4.03 -22.43 22.95
C LEU A 199 2.54 -22.16 23.18
N ASP A 200 2.21 -20.94 23.57
CA ASP A 200 0.83 -20.46 23.65
C ASP A 200 0.19 -20.44 22.26
N CYS A 201 -1.13 -20.59 22.22
CA CYS A 201 -1.91 -20.36 21.02
C CYS A 201 -1.78 -18.89 20.58
N SER A 202 -1.41 -18.65 19.33
CA SER A 202 -1.20 -17.30 18.79
C SER A 202 -2.45 -16.42 18.95
N MET A 203 -3.63 -17.00 18.71
CA MET A 203 -4.91 -16.31 18.78
C MET A 203 -5.33 -16.01 20.22
N CYS A 204 -4.86 -16.75 21.22
CA CYS A 204 -5.12 -16.43 22.62
C CYS A 204 -4.46 -15.10 23.03
N ILE A 205 -3.30 -14.78 22.44
CA ILE A 205 -2.59 -13.53 22.68
C ILE A 205 -3.10 -12.42 21.75
N LEU A 206 -3.38 -12.76 20.49
CA LEU A 206 -3.74 -11.79 19.47
C LEU A 206 -5.21 -11.33 19.55
N SER A 207 -6.17 -12.26 19.76
CA SER A 207 -7.61 -11.93 19.73
C SER A 207 -8.02 -10.81 20.71
N PRO A 208 -7.54 -10.78 21.97
CA PRO A 208 -7.84 -9.68 22.88
C PRO A 208 -7.39 -8.32 22.33
N LYS A 209 -6.24 -8.27 21.64
CA LYS A 209 -5.72 -7.04 21.03
C LYS A 209 -6.50 -6.63 19.79
N LEU A 210 -6.92 -7.58 18.95
CA LEU A 210 -7.80 -7.30 17.81
C LEU A 210 -9.11 -6.65 18.28
N ASN A 211 -9.72 -7.23 19.33
CA ASN A 211 -10.95 -6.70 19.92
C ASN A 211 -10.75 -5.34 20.59
N ALA A 212 -9.59 -5.11 21.23
CA ALA A 212 -9.26 -3.83 21.85
C ALA A 212 -9.14 -2.72 20.80
N VAL A 213 -8.49 -3.00 19.67
CA VAL A 213 -8.39 -2.08 18.53
C VAL A 213 -9.77 -1.79 17.95
N GLU A 214 -10.60 -2.82 17.69
CA GLU A 214 -11.96 -2.66 17.13
C GLU A 214 -12.89 -1.80 18.00
N ARG A 215 -12.73 -1.84 19.32
CA ARG A 215 -13.57 -1.11 20.28
C ARG A 215 -13.06 0.28 20.62
N SER A 216 -11.81 0.61 20.26
CA SER A 216 -11.21 1.88 20.60
C SER A 216 -11.84 3.01 19.80
N LYS A 217 -12.24 4.09 20.47
CA LYS A 217 -12.72 5.33 19.82
C LYS A 217 -11.58 6.21 19.32
N ASN A 218 -10.35 5.92 19.72
CA ASN A 218 -9.15 6.65 19.35
C ASN A 218 -8.41 5.98 18.18
N ILE A 219 -8.92 4.87 17.63
CA ILE A 219 -8.30 4.15 16.52
C ILE A 219 -9.31 3.98 15.38
N ASP A 220 -8.99 4.54 14.22
CA ASP A 220 -9.74 4.31 12.98
C ASP A 220 -9.05 3.23 12.14
N ILE A 221 -9.79 2.18 11.77
CA ILE A 221 -9.24 1.02 11.04
C ILE A 221 -9.54 1.14 9.55
N TYR A 222 -8.49 1.22 8.75
CA TYR A 222 -8.57 1.25 7.29
C TYR A 222 -8.08 -0.06 6.70
N THR A 223 -8.98 -1.05 6.59
CA THR A 223 -8.70 -2.29 5.84
C THR A 223 -8.80 -2.09 4.34
N THR A 224 -8.23 -3.03 3.57
CA THR A 224 -8.11 -2.97 2.11
C THR A 224 -7.43 -1.69 1.61
N THR A 225 -6.58 -1.08 2.44
CA THR A 225 -6.02 0.26 2.21
C THR A 225 -4.50 0.21 2.24
N GLU A 226 -3.87 0.87 1.27
CA GLU A 226 -2.41 0.97 1.12
C GLU A 226 -2.02 2.46 1.03
N VAL A 227 -0.84 2.80 1.56
CA VAL A 227 -0.27 4.15 1.39
C VAL A 227 0.27 4.28 -0.02
N ALA A 228 -0.19 5.29 -0.75
CA ALA A 228 0.26 5.59 -2.11
C ALA A 228 1.39 6.62 -2.11
N GLU A 229 1.27 7.65 -1.28
CA GLU A 229 2.20 8.78 -1.26
C GLU A 229 2.24 9.41 0.14
N VAL A 230 3.43 9.89 0.52
CA VAL A 230 3.67 10.60 1.78
C VAL A 230 4.43 11.88 1.47
N GLU A 231 3.78 13.01 1.68
CA GLU A 231 4.40 14.34 1.58
C GLU A 231 4.66 14.86 2.99
N ARG A 232 5.82 15.46 3.22
CA ARG A 232 6.16 16.12 4.48
C ARG A 232 5.85 17.61 4.39
N ASP A 233 5.12 18.12 5.37
CA ASP A 233 4.76 19.53 5.49
C ASP A 233 5.22 20.07 6.86
N PHE A 234 6.47 20.56 6.94
CA PHE A 234 7.07 21.24 8.09
C PHE A 234 6.70 20.67 9.49
N GLY A 235 6.74 19.34 9.66
CA GLY A 235 6.44 18.66 10.93
C GLY A 235 5.13 17.86 10.92
N ASN A 236 4.29 18.07 9.93
CA ASN A 236 3.10 17.29 9.63
C ASN A 236 3.32 16.43 8.37
N PHE A 237 2.36 15.55 8.12
CA PHE A 237 2.34 14.69 6.94
C PHE A 237 1.01 14.81 6.22
N LYS A 238 1.07 14.90 4.91
CA LYS A 238 -0.07 14.70 4.04
C LYS A 238 0.09 13.35 3.35
N VAL A 239 -0.85 12.44 3.61
CA VAL A 239 -0.76 11.05 3.15
C VAL A 239 -1.92 10.72 2.22
N THR A 240 -1.59 10.23 1.02
CA THR A 240 -2.57 9.75 0.05
C THR A 240 -2.74 8.24 0.21
N LEU A 241 -4.00 7.79 0.37
CA LEU A 241 -4.34 6.38 0.56
C LEU A 241 -5.08 5.82 -0.65
N THR A 242 -4.75 4.59 -1.03
CA THR A 242 -5.51 3.81 -2.03
C THR A 242 -6.31 2.73 -1.33
N ARG A 243 -7.64 2.77 -1.46
CA ARG A 243 -8.54 1.75 -0.88
C ARG A 243 -9.13 0.86 -1.95
N LYS A 244 -8.77 -0.43 -1.92
CA LYS A 244 -9.34 -1.47 -2.77
C LYS A 244 -10.78 -1.76 -2.30
N PRO A 245 -11.72 -1.96 -3.24
CA PRO A 245 -13.10 -2.28 -2.88
C PRO A 245 -13.18 -3.64 -2.18
N ARG A 246 -13.86 -3.67 -1.03
CA ARG A 246 -14.25 -4.92 -0.34
C ARG A 246 -15.38 -5.66 -1.06
N TYR A 247 -16.15 -4.93 -1.89
CA TYR A 247 -17.40 -5.35 -2.54
C TYR A 247 -18.49 -5.82 -1.56
N VAL A 248 -18.33 -5.53 -0.27
CA VAL A 248 -19.30 -5.75 0.79
C VAL A 248 -19.30 -4.50 1.66
N ASP A 249 -20.48 -3.94 1.86
CA ASP A 249 -20.72 -2.80 2.73
C ASP A 249 -20.59 -3.26 4.19
N ILE A 250 -19.59 -2.75 4.90
CA ILE A 250 -19.26 -3.18 6.28
C ILE A 250 -20.41 -2.84 7.21
N ASP A 251 -21.04 -1.67 7.02
CA ASP A 251 -22.10 -1.16 7.91
C ASP A 251 -23.40 -1.98 7.80
N LYS A 252 -23.58 -2.69 6.68
CA LYS A 252 -24.72 -3.59 6.44
C LYS A 252 -24.41 -5.06 6.68
N CYS A 253 -23.13 -5.41 6.81
CA CYS A 253 -22.71 -6.80 6.97
C CYS A 253 -22.90 -7.25 8.43
N ASN A 254 -23.77 -8.22 8.67
CA ASN A 254 -23.96 -8.82 9.99
C ASN A 254 -23.01 -10.01 10.28
N ALA A 255 -22.05 -10.28 9.40
CA ALA A 255 -21.07 -11.37 9.52
C ALA A 255 -21.67 -12.78 9.77
N CYS A 256 -22.91 -13.06 9.35
CA CYS A 256 -23.60 -14.33 9.61
C CYS A 256 -22.97 -15.57 8.91
N GLY A 257 -22.24 -15.37 7.81
CA GLY A 257 -21.55 -16.43 7.10
C GLY A 257 -22.40 -17.25 6.11
N GLU A 258 -23.70 -16.96 5.94
CA GLU A 258 -24.56 -17.69 4.97
C GLU A 258 -24.03 -17.60 3.53
N CYS A 259 -23.49 -16.45 3.15
CA CYS A 259 -22.85 -16.25 1.85
C CYS A 259 -21.65 -17.17 1.59
N LEU A 260 -20.94 -17.60 2.64
CA LEU A 260 -19.79 -18.50 2.53
C LEU A 260 -20.20 -19.91 2.13
N LYS A 261 -21.41 -20.34 2.49
CA LYS A 261 -21.94 -21.68 2.24
C LYS A 261 -22.44 -21.85 0.80
N VAL A 262 -22.93 -20.78 0.19
CA VAL A 262 -23.60 -20.82 -1.13
C VAL A 262 -22.71 -20.47 -2.31
N CYS A 263 -21.47 -20.05 -2.07
CA CYS A 263 -20.55 -19.60 -3.12
C CYS A 263 -20.09 -20.77 -4.00
N PRO A 264 -20.39 -20.76 -5.32
CA PRO A 264 -20.03 -21.87 -6.21
C PRO A 264 -18.59 -21.78 -6.73
N VAL A 265 -17.90 -20.66 -6.47
CA VAL A 265 -16.55 -20.39 -6.98
C VAL A 265 -15.53 -20.63 -5.87
N LEU A 266 -14.55 -21.50 -6.15
CA LEU A 266 -13.46 -21.80 -5.25
C LEU A 266 -12.16 -21.12 -5.70
N THR A 267 -11.53 -20.37 -4.80
CA THR A 267 -10.21 -19.75 -4.98
C THR A 267 -9.21 -20.25 -3.93
N PRO A 268 -7.89 -20.16 -4.17
CA PRO A 268 -6.89 -20.49 -3.15
C PRO A 268 -7.09 -19.67 -1.87
N LYS A 269 -7.00 -20.33 -0.71
CA LYS A 269 -7.12 -19.67 0.58
C LYS A 269 -5.77 -19.07 0.98
N HIS A 270 -5.60 -17.77 0.75
CA HIS A 270 -4.37 -17.00 1.07
C HIS A 270 -3.93 -17.08 2.54
N HIS A 271 -4.87 -17.24 3.47
CA HIS A 271 -4.56 -17.40 4.89
C HIS A 271 -3.76 -18.70 5.13
N ASP A 272 -4.13 -19.77 4.43
CA ASP A 272 -3.51 -21.10 4.51
C ASP A 272 -2.38 -21.27 3.47
N LEU A 273 -1.80 -20.15 3.00
CA LEU A 273 -0.71 -20.13 2.01
C LEU A 273 -1.06 -20.87 0.69
N GLY A 274 -2.35 -20.93 0.34
CA GLY A 274 -2.82 -21.61 -0.88
C GLY A 274 -2.90 -23.13 -0.77
N MET A 275 -2.64 -23.73 0.40
CA MET A 275 -2.73 -25.18 0.62
C MET A 275 -4.17 -25.70 0.59
N SER A 276 -5.15 -24.82 0.84
CA SER A 276 -6.58 -25.14 0.79
C SER A 276 -7.32 -24.16 -0.11
N LYS A 277 -8.57 -24.48 -0.43
CA LYS A 277 -9.47 -23.63 -1.22
C LYS A 277 -10.56 -23.02 -0.34
N ARG A 278 -11.11 -21.88 -0.76
CA ARG A 278 -12.23 -21.17 -0.13
C ARG A 278 -13.17 -20.58 -1.18
N GLY A 279 -14.34 -20.10 -0.76
CA GLY A 279 -15.22 -19.30 -1.62
C GLY A 279 -14.58 -17.99 -2.10
N ALA A 280 -15.06 -17.45 -3.22
CA ALA A 280 -14.69 -16.11 -3.69
C ALA A 280 -15.14 -15.01 -2.69
N ILE A 281 -16.32 -15.16 -2.08
CA ILE A 281 -16.70 -14.43 -0.87
C ILE A 281 -16.14 -15.16 0.34
N TYR A 282 -15.43 -14.44 1.21
CA TYR A 282 -14.66 -15.06 2.27
C TYR A 282 -14.50 -14.19 3.51
N LYS A 283 -14.22 -14.87 4.63
CA LYS A 283 -13.60 -14.32 5.84
C LYS A 283 -12.20 -14.93 5.96
N PRO A 284 -11.11 -14.15 6.14
CA PRO A 284 -9.75 -14.71 6.14
C PRO A 284 -9.52 -15.80 7.18
N PHE A 285 -10.00 -15.57 8.40
CA PHE A 285 -9.98 -16.49 9.53
C PHE A 285 -11.16 -16.18 10.46
N PRO A 286 -11.60 -17.12 11.33
CA PRO A 286 -12.83 -16.96 12.10
C PRO A 286 -12.87 -15.71 13.00
N GLN A 287 -11.73 -15.34 13.59
CA GLN A 287 -11.56 -14.20 14.50
C GLN A 287 -11.14 -12.89 13.78
N ALA A 288 -11.29 -12.83 12.45
CA ALA A 288 -10.90 -11.64 11.67
C ALA A 288 -11.61 -10.37 12.14
N VAL A 289 -10.87 -9.26 12.13
CA VAL A 289 -11.31 -7.91 12.49
C VAL A 289 -10.93 -6.95 11.34
N PRO A 290 -11.87 -6.18 10.79
CA PRO A 290 -13.31 -6.23 11.01
C PRO A 290 -13.90 -7.61 10.68
N GLY A 291 -14.98 -7.99 11.39
CA GLY A 291 -15.64 -9.28 11.22
C GLY A 291 -16.32 -9.49 9.85
N ALA A 292 -16.49 -8.42 9.07
CA ALA A 292 -17.13 -8.44 7.77
C ALA A 292 -16.38 -9.31 6.74
N VAL A 293 -17.15 -9.95 5.86
CA VAL A 293 -16.63 -10.72 4.72
C VAL A 293 -16.14 -9.77 3.62
N ALA A 294 -15.44 -10.33 2.63
CA ALA A 294 -15.01 -9.62 1.42
C ALA A 294 -15.18 -10.52 0.20
N ILE A 295 -15.34 -9.93 -0.99
CA ILE A 295 -15.32 -10.67 -2.26
C ILE A 295 -13.98 -10.45 -2.94
N GLU A 296 -13.28 -11.54 -3.24
CA GLU A 296 -12.09 -11.49 -4.08
C GLU A 296 -12.49 -11.49 -5.55
N LYS A 297 -12.23 -10.38 -6.25
CA LYS A 297 -12.46 -10.27 -7.69
C LYS A 297 -11.14 -10.50 -8.43
N LEU A 298 -11.05 -11.62 -9.15
CA LEU A 298 -9.85 -12.01 -9.93
C LEU A 298 -9.72 -11.28 -11.28
N GLY A 299 -10.67 -10.41 -11.63
CA GLY A 299 -10.70 -9.66 -12.89
C GLY A 299 -11.74 -10.16 -13.88
N HIS A 300 -11.58 -9.79 -15.15
CA HIS A 300 -12.39 -10.28 -16.26
C HIS A 300 -11.63 -11.36 -17.02
N ALA A 301 -12.25 -12.53 -17.18
CA ALA A 301 -11.63 -13.63 -17.92
C ALA A 301 -11.65 -13.38 -19.43
N ALA A 302 -10.66 -13.91 -20.15
CA ALA A 302 -10.49 -13.72 -21.59
C ALA A 302 -11.77 -13.99 -22.40
N CYS A 303 -12.51 -15.06 -22.09
CA CYS A 303 -13.71 -15.40 -22.84
C CYS A 303 -14.91 -14.44 -22.60
N LYS A 304 -14.92 -13.67 -21.50
CA LYS A 304 -15.87 -12.56 -21.30
C LYS A 304 -15.41 -11.31 -22.07
N VAL A 305 -14.10 -11.09 -22.16
CA VAL A 305 -13.53 -9.97 -22.92
C VAL A 305 -13.76 -10.17 -24.42
N SER A 306 -13.58 -11.40 -24.93
CA SER A 306 -13.76 -11.71 -26.35
C SER A 306 -15.22 -11.85 -26.78
N CYS A 307 -16.14 -12.08 -25.84
CA CYS A 307 -17.57 -12.09 -26.12
C CYS A 307 -18.06 -10.65 -26.44
N PRO A 308 -18.63 -10.38 -27.63
CA PRO A 308 -19.12 -9.03 -27.97
C PRO A 308 -20.24 -8.52 -27.06
N ALA A 309 -20.98 -9.42 -26.40
CA ALA A 309 -22.01 -9.08 -25.43
C ALA A 309 -21.51 -9.12 -23.98
N HIS A 310 -20.22 -9.40 -23.74
CA HIS A 310 -19.61 -9.50 -22.41
C HIS A 310 -20.34 -10.45 -21.44
N VAL A 311 -20.90 -11.54 -21.97
CA VAL A 311 -21.56 -12.59 -21.19
C VAL A 311 -20.60 -13.12 -20.12
N SER A 312 -21.13 -13.32 -18.90
CA SER A 312 -20.35 -13.88 -17.79
C SER A 312 -20.18 -15.40 -17.93
N CYS A 313 -19.34 -15.84 -18.87
CA CYS A 313 -19.15 -17.25 -19.19
C CYS A 313 -18.78 -18.10 -17.96
N GLN A 314 -17.80 -17.64 -17.19
CA GLN A 314 -17.31 -18.29 -15.97
C GLN A 314 -18.40 -18.34 -14.91
N GLY A 315 -19.20 -17.28 -14.81
CA GLY A 315 -20.29 -17.21 -13.85
C GLY A 315 -21.37 -18.24 -14.16
N PHE A 316 -21.89 -18.28 -15.40
CA PHE A 316 -22.95 -19.23 -15.71
C PHE A 316 -22.42 -20.67 -15.69
N ILE A 317 -21.18 -20.93 -16.13
CA ILE A 317 -20.58 -22.28 -16.06
C ILE A 317 -20.42 -22.73 -14.60
N ALA A 318 -20.01 -21.83 -13.69
CA ALA A 318 -19.91 -22.15 -12.26
C ALA A 318 -21.29 -22.47 -11.65
N LEU A 319 -22.33 -21.72 -12.03
CA LEU A 319 -23.71 -21.96 -11.60
C LEU A 319 -24.26 -23.28 -12.18
N THR A 320 -24.03 -23.56 -13.47
CA THR A 320 -24.38 -24.84 -14.11
C THR A 320 -23.72 -26.01 -13.40
N LYS A 321 -22.42 -25.91 -13.09
CA LYS A 321 -21.70 -26.94 -12.34
C LYS A 321 -22.29 -27.16 -10.94
N ALA A 322 -22.82 -26.11 -10.31
CA ALA A 322 -23.47 -26.16 -9.01
C ALA A 322 -24.94 -26.63 -9.07
N GLY A 323 -25.46 -27.00 -10.25
CA GLY A 323 -26.86 -27.41 -10.43
C GLY A 323 -27.87 -26.26 -10.40
N LYS A 324 -27.40 -25.01 -10.42
CA LYS A 324 -28.23 -23.79 -10.36
C LYS A 324 -28.56 -23.32 -11.78
N TYR A 325 -29.34 -24.11 -12.52
CA TYR A 325 -29.57 -23.88 -13.95
C TYR A 325 -30.38 -22.61 -14.23
N GLU A 326 -31.42 -22.34 -13.42
CA GLU A 326 -32.25 -21.13 -13.51
C GLU A 326 -31.40 -19.86 -13.27
N ASP A 327 -30.56 -19.85 -12.23
CA ASP A 327 -29.62 -18.75 -11.96
C ASP A 327 -28.58 -18.60 -13.09
N ALA A 328 -28.07 -19.71 -13.63
CA ALA A 328 -27.09 -19.70 -14.72
C ALA A 328 -27.67 -19.05 -15.99
N LEU A 329 -28.90 -19.42 -16.35
CA LEU A 329 -29.58 -18.87 -17.52
C LEU A 329 -30.00 -17.41 -17.29
N SER A 330 -30.42 -17.05 -16.08
CA SER A 330 -30.70 -15.66 -15.69
C SER A 330 -29.47 -14.77 -15.83
N LEU A 331 -28.30 -15.25 -15.37
CA LEU A 331 -27.03 -14.54 -15.53
C LEU A 331 -26.62 -14.35 -16.99
N VAL A 332 -26.97 -15.31 -17.87
CA VAL A 332 -26.79 -15.15 -19.31
C VAL A 332 -27.72 -14.06 -19.86
N ARG A 333 -28.98 -14.05 -19.43
CA ARG A 333 -30.01 -13.08 -19.84
C ARG A 333 -29.73 -11.64 -19.43
N GLU A 334 -28.92 -11.42 -18.40
CA GLU A 334 -28.42 -10.08 -18.06
C GLU A 334 -27.65 -9.42 -19.22
N ALA A 335 -27.01 -10.22 -20.08
CA ALA A 335 -26.22 -9.73 -21.19
C ALA A 335 -26.92 -9.92 -22.55
N ILE A 336 -27.67 -11.02 -22.73
CA ILE A 336 -28.26 -11.39 -24.01
C ILE A 336 -29.70 -11.92 -23.89
N PRO A 337 -30.67 -11.40 -24.67
CA PRO A 337 -32.07 -11.81 -24.56
C PRO A 337 -32.42 -13.09 -25.31
N PHE A 338 -31.53 -13.59 -26.18
CA PHE A 338 -31.76 -14.80 -27.00
C PHE A 338 -30.74 -15.91 -26.72
N PRO A 339 -30.70 -16.48 -25.51
CA PRO A 339 -29.74 -17.52 -25.17
C PRO A 339 -29.90 -18.77 -26.07
N GLY A 340 -31.13 -19.18 -26.39
CA GLY A 340 -31.39 -20.33 -27.26
C GLY A 340 -30.84 -20.17 -28.67
N SER A 341 -31.09 -19.02 -29.30
CA SER A 341 -30.59 -18.73 -30.65
C SER A 341 -29.08 -18.61 -30.68
N LEU A 342 -28.49 -17.84 -29.75
CA LEU A 342 -27.03 -17.66 -29.69
C LEU A 342 -26.30 -18.97 -29.36
N GLY A 343 -26.88 -19.87 -28.55
CA GLY A 343 -26.34 -21.22 -28.34
C GLY A 343 -26.22 -22.07 -29.61
N ARG A 344 -26.96 -21.73 -30.67
CA ARG A 344 -26.97 -22.47 -31.95
C ARG A 344 -26.13 -21.80 -33.03
N VAL A 345 -26.18 -20.47 -33.12
CA VAL A 345 -25.60 -19.74 -34.27
C VAL A 345 -24.33 -18.95 -33.93
N CYS A 346 -24.00 -18.76 -32.64
CA CYS A 346 -22.83 -17.98 -32.22
C CYS A 346 -21.53 -18.58 -32.79
N PRO A 347 -20.58 -17.74 -33.29
CA PRO A 347 -19.28 -18.19 -33.76
C PRO A 347 -18.35 -18.70 -32.63
N ALA A 348 -18.73 -18.53 -31.36
CA ALA A 348 -18.01 -19.03 -30.19
C ALA A 348 -16.60 -18.42 -29.99
N LEU A 349 -16.43 -17.12 -30.22
CA LEU A 349 -15.17 -16.38 -29.97
C LEU A 349 -14.65 -16.50 -28.52
N CYS A 350 -15.55 -16.81 -27.58
CA CYS A 350 -15.22 -17.11 -26.19
C CYS A 350 -14.44 -18.42 -26.03
N GLU A 351 -14.64 -19.39 -26.92
CA GLU A 351 -13.93 -20.67 -26.92
C GLU A 351 -12.54 -20.55 -27.54
N ASP A 352 -12.36 -19.66 -28.53
CA ASP A 352 -11.05 -19.40 -29.16
C ASP A 352 -10.03 -18.81 -28.17
N GLU A 353 -10.48 -17.89 -27.31
CA GLU A 353 -9.66 -17.22 -26.29
C GLU A 353 -9.74 -17.92 -24.91
N CYS A 354 -10.19 -19.17 -24.86
CA CYS A 354 -10.33 -19.89 -23.60
C CYS A 354 -8.95 -20.29 -23.04
N GLU A 355 -8.57 -19.75 -21.87
CA GLU A 355 -7.29 -20.09 -21.21
C GLU A 355 -7.11 -21.61 -21.00
N ARG A 356 -8.18 -22.36 -20.76
CA ARG A 356 -8.09 -23.83 -20.63
C ARG A 356 -7.60 -24.50 -21.92
N GLY A 357 -7.89 -23.92 -23.08
CA GLY A 357 -7.38 -24.37 -24.38
C GLY A 357 -5.85 -24.31 -24.50
N THR A 358 -5.18 -23.49 -23.70
CA THR A 358 -3.70 -23.46 -23.63
C THR A 358 -3.11 -24.67 -22.89
N TYR A 359 -3.92 -25.38 -22.10
CA TYR A 359 -3.50 -26.57 -21.39
C TYR A 359 -3.96 -27.85 -22.11
N ASP A 360 -5.24 -27.92 -22.49
CA ASP A 360 -5.79 -29.05 -23.24
C ASP A 360 -6.81 -28.63 -24.31
N LYS A 361 -8.08 -28.44 -23.96
CA LYS A 361 -9.17 -28.08 -24.88
C LYS A 361 -10.03 -26.99 -24.27
N SER A 362 -10.51 -26.09 -25.11
CA SER A 362 -11.45 -25.06 -24.71
C SER A 362 -12.71 -25.67 -24.11
N VAL A 363 -13.25 -24.99 -23.10
CA VAL A 363 -14.56 -25.36 -22.55
C VAL A 363 -15.62 -25.14 -23.63
N SER A 364 -16.59 -26.05 -23.75
CA SER A 364 -17.67 -25.94 -24.74
C SER A 364 -18.75 -24.93 -24.29
N ILE A 365 -18.34 -23.67 -24.14
CA ILE A 365 -19.14 -22.55 -23.62
C ILE A 365 -20.45 -22.41 -24.40
N ARG A 366 -20.41 -22.44 -25.73
CA ARG A 366 -21.59 -22.29 -26.59
C ARG A 366 -22.60 -23.43 -26.39
N ASN A 367 -22.11 -24.66 -26.24
CA ASN A 367 -22.99 -25.82 -26.06
C ASN A 367 -23.60 -25.88 -24.65
N ILE A 368 -22.84 -25.49 -23.61
CA ILE A 368 -23.39 -25.35 -22.24
C ILE A 368 -24.50 -24.30 -22.25
N HIS A 369 -24.24 -23.16 -22.89
CA HIS A 369 -25.19 -22.09 -23.07
C HIS A 369 -26.46 -22.53 -23.83
N ARG A 370 -26.31 -23.30 -24.91
CA ARG A 370 -27.44 -23.93 -25.62
C ARG A 370 -28.23 -24.87 -24.71
N TRP A 371 -27.53 -25.77 -24.02
CA TRP A 371 -28.14 -26.78 -23.16
C TRP A 371 -28.95 -26.14 -22.03
N LEU A 372 -28.46 -25.06 -21.41
CA LEU A 372 -29.19 -24.33 -20.37
C LEU A 372 -30.57 -23.86 -20.84
N HIS A 373 -30.64 -23.32 -22.06
CA HIS A 373 -31.91 -22.91 -22.66
C HIS A 373 -32.79 -24.12 -23.01
N ASP A 374 -32.23 -25.16 -23.63
CA ASP A 374 -32.98 -26.36 -24.00
C ASP A 374 -33.57 -27.04 -22.74
N HIS A 375 -32.83 -27.04 -21.62
CA HIS A 375 -33.31 -27.55 -20.33
C HIS A 375 -34.46 -26.72 -19.72
N GLU A 376 -34.46 -25.40 -19.90
CA GLU A 376 -35.58 -24.56 -19.49
C GLU A 376 -36.86 -24.92 -20.27
N LEU A 377 -36.75 -25.12 -21.58
CA LEU A 377 -37.88 -25.56 -22.41
C LEU A 377 -38.43 -26.91 -21.96
N GLU A 378 -37.56 -27.88 -21.65
CA GLU A 378 -37.96 -29.20 -21.13
C GLU A 378 -38.69 -29.12 -19.79
N THR A 379 -38.26 -28.21 -18.91
CA THR A 379 -38.86 -28.04 -17.57
C THR A 379 -40.12 -27.19 -17.58
N GLY A 380 -40.41 -26.47 -18.67
CA GLY A 380 -41.59 -25.61 -18.84
C GLY A 380 -41.62 -24.38 -17.93
N LYS A 381 -40.51 -24.08 -17.24
CA LYS A 381 -40.39 -22.95 -16.31
C LYS A 381 -39.85 -21.71 -17.02
N ILE A 382 -40.62 -21.18 -17.96
CA ILE A 382 -40.32 -19.87 -18.55
C ILE A 382 -40.99 -18.83 -17.66
N GLU A 383 -40.21 -18.05 -16.91
CA GLU A 383 -40.74 -16.91 -16.17
C GLU A 383 -41.13 -15.80 -17.16
N GLU A 384 -42.43 -15.54 -17.28
CA GLU A 384 -42.91 -14.33 -17.93
C GLU A 384 -42.59 -13.12 -17.06
N VAL A 385 -41.62 -12.32 -17.48
CA VAL A 385 -41.32 -11.04 -16.84
C VAL A 385 -42.32 -10.02 -17.36
N GLU A 386 -43.34 -9.69 -16.56
CA GLU A 386 -44.18 -8.52 -16.84
C GLU A 386 -43.44 -7.24 -16.40
N PRO A 387 -42.96 -6.42 -17.34
CA PRO A 387 -42.28 -5.19 -16.98
C PRO A 387 -43.27 -4.22 -16.32
N LYS A 388 -42.89 -3.66 -15.18
CA LYS A 388 -43.66 -2.58 -14.55
C LYS A 388 -43.49 -1.29 -15.36
N ILE A 389 -44.46 -1.01 -16.22
CA ILE A 389 -44.48 0.22 -17.03
C ILE A 389 -44.87 1.41 -16.15
N ASP A 390 -43.90 2.25 -15.81
CA ASP A 390 -44.09 3.42 -14.94
C ASP A 390 -43.73 4.76 -15.60
N LYS A 391 -43.16 4.73 -16.81
CA LYS A 391 -42.84 5.93 -17.61
C LYS A 391 -44.00 6.29 -18.53
N LYS A 392 -44.14 7.59 -18.82
CA LYS A 392 -45.20 8.12 -19.70
C LYS A 392 -44.75 8.25 -21.17
N GLN A 393 -43.45 8.34 -21.40
CA GLN A 393 -42.86 8.49 -22.72
C GLN A 393 -43.01 7.21 -23.53
N LYS A 394 -43.61 7.29 -24.71
CA LYS A 394 -43.79 6.15 -25.62
C LYS A 394 -42.61 6.04 -26.57
N VAL A 395 -42.13 4.82 -26.78
CA VAL A 395 -41.03 4.52 -27.70
C VAL A 395 -41.53 3.62 -28.82
N ALA A 396 -41.24 3.99 -30.07
CA ALA A 396 -41.48 3.15 -31.23
C ALA A 396 -40.14 2.52 -31.67
N VAL A 397 -40.13 1.19 -31.85
CA VAL A 397 -38.99 0.46 -32.39
C VAL A 397 -39.38 -0.09 -33.76
N ILE A 398 -38.61 0.26 -34.80
CA ILE A 398 -38.88 -0.17 -36.17
C ILE A 398 -37.97 -1.37 -36.48
N GLY A 399 -38.59 -2.51 -36.78
CA GLY A 399 -37.95 -3.80 -37.03
C GLY A 399 -37.96 -4.70 -35.78
N ALA A 400 -38.42 -5.94 -35.95
CA ALA A 400 -38.42 -7.00 -34.94
C ALA A 400 -37.31 -8.03 -35.21
N GLY A 401 -36.14 -7.57 -35.67
CA GLY A 401 -34.91 -8.37 -35.66
C GLY A 401 -34.26 -8.42 -34.26
N PRO A 402 -33.10 -9.08 -34.11
CA PRO A 402 -32.42 -9.20 -32.82
C PRO A 402 -32.16 -7.86 -32.13
N ALA A 403 -31.68 -6.87 -32.87
CA ALA A 403 -31.42 -5.53 -32.33
C ALA A 403 -32.71 -4.84 -31.85
N GLY A 404 -33.78 -4.89 -32.65
CA GLY A 404 -35.05 -4.25 -32.34
C GLY A 404 -35.74 -4.89 -31.14
N ILE A 405 -35.84 -6.22 -31.09
CA ILE A 405 -36.44 -6.92 -29.95
C ILE A 405 -35.60 -6.73 -28.68
N SER A 406 -34.28 -6.78 -28.77
CA SER A 406 -33.40 -6.53 -27.59
C SER A 406 -33.61 -5.10 -27.05
N CYS A 407 -33.64 -4.10 -27.95
CA CYS A 407 -33.91 -2.71 -27.58
C CYS A 407 -35.28 -2.57 -26.93
N ALA A 408 -36.32 -3.17 -27.52
CA ALA A 408 -37.67 -3.15 -26.98
C ALA A 408 -37.76 -3.79 -25.60
N LEU A 409 -37.11 -4.94 -25.39
CA LEU A 409 -37.08 -5.63 -24.10
C LEU A 409 -36.43 -4.77 -23.02
N TYR A 410 -35.22 -4.24 -23.27
CA TYR A 410 -34.51 -3.44 -22.27
C TYR A 410 -35.22 -2.13 -21.94
N LEU A 411 -35.85 -1.49 -22.93
CA LEU A 411 -36.68 -0.30 -22.70
C LEU A 411 -37.94 -0.64 -21.89
N ALA A 412 -38.59 -1.78 -22.17
CA ALA A 412 -39.73 -2.24 -21.41
C ALA A 412 -39.33 -2.52 -19.95
N GLN A 413 -38.22 -3.23 -19.72
CA GLN A 413 -37.66 -3.48 -18.38
C GLN A 413 -37.29 -2.19 -17.63
N ALA A 414 -36.86 -1.14 -18.34
CA ALA A 414 -36.63 0.19 -17.78
C ALA A 414 -37.92 1.00 -17.51
N GLY A 415 -39.09 0.43 -17.79
CA GLY A 415 -40.41 0.99 -17.48
C GLY A 415 -41.08 1.77 -18.61
N TYR A 416 -40.54 1.75 -19.84
CA TYR A 416 -41.11 2.49 -20.96
C TYR A 416 -42.18 1.68 -21.71
N PRO A 417 -43.34 2.28 -22.09
CA PRO A 417 -44.25 1.67 -23.04
C PRO A 417 -43.63 1.66 -24.44
N VAL A 418 -43.35 0.46 -24.96
CA VAL A 418 -42.72 0.26 -26.27
C VAL A 418 -43.69 -0.37 -27.27
N THR A 419 -43.71 0.13 -28.50
CA THR A 419 -44.42 -0.49 -29.63
C THR A 419 -43.41 -0.89 -30.70
N VAL A 420 -43.41 -2.17 -31.08
CA VAL A 420 -42.52 -2.70 -32.13
C VAL A 420 -43.31 -2.80 -33.44
N PHE A 421 -42.74 -2.27 -34.52
CA PHE A 421 -43.31 -2.35 -35.86
C PHE A 421 -42.48 -3.29 -36.72
N GLU A 422 -43.08 -4.34 -37.26
CA GLU A 422 -42.44 -5.30 -38.16
C GLU A 422 -43.19 -5.34 -39.49
N LYS A 423 -42.43 -5.43 -40.59
CA LYS A 423 -42.97 -5.55 -41.94
C LYS A 423 -43.37 -7.00 -42.24
N GLU A 424 -42.60 -7.96 -41.74
CA GLU A 424 -42.85 -9.39 -41.93
C GLU A 424 -44.02 -9.91 -41.08
N LYS A 425 -44.52 -11.10 -41.41
CA LYS A 425 -45.68 -11.71 -40.70
C LYS A 425 -45.38 -12.10 -39.25
N GLU A 426 -44.12 -12.40 -38.95
CA GLU A 426 -43.68 -12.83 -37.62
C GLU A 426 -42.35 -12.17 -37.25
N ALA A 427 -42.18 -11.90 -35.96
CA ALA A 427 -40.96 -11.34 -35.38
C ALA A 427 -39.78 -12.32 -35.45
N GLY A 428 -38.57 -11.78 -35.46
CA GLY A 428 -37.31 -12.53 -35.44
C GLY A 428 -36.28 -12.06 -36.48
N GLY A 429 -36.70 -11.25 -37.47
CA GLY A 429 -35.84 -10.74 -38.53
C GLY A 429 -34.99 -11.85 -39.18
N LEU A 430 -33.70 -11.63 -39.36
CA LEU A 430 -32.80 -12.63 -39.96
C LEU A 430 -32.67 -13.92 -39.15
N LEU A 431 -32.93 -13.94 -37.84
CA LEU A 431 -32.94 -15.20 -37.09
C LEU A 431 -34.04 -16.14 -37.60
N ARG A 432 -35.24 -15.60 -37.88
CA ARG A 432 -36.41 -16.36 -38.38
C ARG A 432 -36.45 -16.49 -39.89
N TRP A 433 -35.98 -15.50 -40.64
CA TRP A 433 -36.17 -15.46 -42.10
C TRP A 433 -34.87 -15.68 -42.89
N GLY A 434 -33.70 -15.53 -42.26
CA GLY A 434 -32.40 -15.64 -42.94
C GLY A 434 -31.60 -16.90 -42.62
N ILE A 435 -31.55 -17.32 -41.35
CA ILE A 435 -30.74 -18.49 -40.93
C ILE A 435 -31.48 -19.78 -41.28
N PRO A 436 -30.86 -20.77 -41.95
CA PRO A 436 -31.50 -22.05 -42.26
C PRO A 436 -31.95 -22.83 -41.02
N GLU A 437 -33.08 -23.53 -41.14
CA GLU A 437 -33.74 -24.26 -40.03
C GLU A 437 -32.86 -25.36 -39.40
N HIS A 438 -32.04 -26.06 -40.20
CA HIS A 438 -31.10 -27.06 -39.67
C HIS A 438 -30.02 -26.46 -38.76
N ARG A 439 -29.81 -25.13 -38.81
CA ARG A 439 -28.86 -24.41 -37.95
C ARG A 439 -29.57 -23.70 -36.79
N LEU A 440 -30.76 -23.17 -37.02
CA LEU A 440 -31.62 -22.55 -36.01
C LEU A 440 -33.08 -22.99 -36.22
N PRO A 441 -33.56 -23.96 -35.44
CA PRO A 441 -34.95 -24.42 -35.48
C PRO A 441 -35.95 -23.27 -35.25
N ARG A 442 -37.17 -23.42 -35.78
CA ARG A 442 -38.22 -22.37 -35.77
C ARG A 442 -39.14 -22.44 -34.56
N ASP A 443 -39.15 -23.58 -33.90
CA ASP A 443 -39.89 -23.91 -32.69
C ASP A 443 -39.26 -23.32 -31.42
#